data_AF-A0A7C3XCN7-F1
#
_entry.id   AF-A0A7C3XCN7-F1
#
_cell.length_a   1.000
_cell.length_b   1.000
_cell.length_c   1.000
_cell.angle_alpha   90.00
_cell.angle_beta   90.00
_cell.angle_gamma   90.00
#
_symmetry.space_group_name_H-M   'P 1'
#
loop_
_entity.id
_entity.type
_entity.pdbx_description
1 polymer ?
#
loop_
_entity_poly.entity_id
_entity_poly.type
_entity_poly.pdbx_seq_one_letter_code
_entity_poly.pdbx_strand_id
1 'polypeptide(L)'
;MSDLLSHVLAHAQPKQLWITHQRHLNVVAVAKLRELSGVVFARGIRPGPETLQRAKEEGVNLLGSKLDAFHTAGKLHRLLFP
;
A
#
# COMPACT_ATOMS: atom_id res chain seq x y z
N MET A 1 -7.92 -3.03 6.33
CA MET A 1 -6.79 -2.21 6.81
C MET A 1 -7.16 -0.73 6.65
N SER A 2 -6.57 0.15 7.46
CA SER A 2 -6.89 1.60 7.54
C SER A 2 -6.04 2.46 6.62
N ASP A 3 -6.47 3.70 6.37
CA ASP A 3 -5.70 4.72 5.62
C ASP A 3 -4.89 5.65 6.53
N LEU A 4 -5.13 5.60 7.85
CA LEU A 4 -4.37 6.36 8.83
C LEU A 4 -3.00 5.71 9.09
N LEU A 5 -1.92 6.46 8.83
CA LEU A 5 -0.53 5.99 8.98
C LEU A 5 -0.25 5.42 10.36
N SER A 6 -0.68 6.10 11.43
CA SER A 6 -0.47 5.65 12.81
C SER A 6 -1.15 4.30 13.08
N HIS A 7 -2.36 4.11 12.56
CA HIS A 7 -3.10 2.86 12.71
C HIS A 7 -2.43 1.72 11.91
N VAL A 8 -1.92 1.99 10.71
CA VAL A 8 -1.15 1.01 9.92
C VAL A 8 0.15 0.65 10.63
N LEU A 9 0.88 1.65 11.12
CA LEU A 9 2.13 1.45 11.84
C LEU A 9 1.95 0.59 13.10
N ALA A 10 0.86 0.81 13.85
CA ALA A 10 0.61 0.08 15.09
C ALA A 10 0.09 -1.35 14.85
N HIS A 11 -0.67 -1.60 13.77
CA HIS A 11 -1.45 -2.85 13.65
C HIS A 11 -1.17 -3.69 12.41
N ALA A 12 -0.55 -3.15 11.35
CA ALA A 12 -0.29 -3.93 10.13
C ALA A 12 0.68 -5.07 10.41
N GLN A 13 0.38 -6.26 9.91
CA GLN A 13 1.20 -7.44 10.09
C GLN A 13 2.15 -7.63 8.89
N PRO A 14 3.32 -8.25 9.10
CA PRO A 14 4.20 -8.65 8.01
C PRO A 14 3.46 -9.42 6.92
N LYS A 15 3.91 -9.25 5.68
CA LYS A 15 3.34 -9.90 4.48
C LYS A 15 1.88 -9.51 4.15
N GLN A 16 1.33 -8.48 4.78
CA GLN A 16 0.05 -7.93 4.36
C GLN A 16 0.22 -6.95 3.19
N LEU A 17 -0.86 -6.75 2.44
CA LEU A 17 -0.97 -5.72 1.42
C LEU A 17 -1.72 -4.52 2.00
N TRP A 18 -1.18 -3.32 1.81
CA TRP A 18 -1.82 -2.09 2.28
C TRP A 18 -2.43 -1.31 1.13
N ILE A 19 -3.75 -1.13 1.16
CA ILE A 19 -4.48 -0.33 0.18
C ILE A 19 -4.71 1.06 0.78
N THR A 20 -4.26 2.11 0.09
CA THR A 20 -4.23 3.47 0.65
C THR A 20 -4.49 4.56 -0.40
N HIS A 21 -4.89 5.74 0.08
CA HIS A 21 -4.88 6.99 -0.67
C HIS A 21 -3.66 7.88 -0.37
N GLN A 22 -2.86 7.53 0.65
CA GLN A 22 -1.63 8.23 0.98
C GLN A 22 -0.62 8.00 -0.15
N ARG A 23 0.08 9.04 -0.61
CA ARG A 23 1.00 8.97 -1.77
C ARG A 23 2.41 9.53 -1.54
N HIS A 24 2.70 9.89 -0.29
CA HIS A 24 3.93 10.54 0.11
C HIS A 24 4.96 9.53 0.62
N LEU A 25 6.19 9.99 0.87
CA LEU A 25 7.31 9.17 1.31
C LEU A 25 7.03 8.29 2.53
N ASN A 26 6.19 8.75 3.46
CA ASN A 26 5.87 8.01 4.69
C ASN A 26 5.22 6.65 4.40
N VAL A 27 4.56 6.50 3.25
CA VAL A 27 3.99 5.22 2.83
C VAL A 27 5.09 4.16 2.67
N VAL A 28 6.20 4.53 2.06
CA VAL A 28 7.35 3.62 1.85
C VAL A 28 7.99 3.27 3.19
N ALA A 29 8.21 4.28 4.05
CA ALA A 29 8.79 4.06 5.37
C ALA A 29 7.94 3.11 6.24
N VAL A 30 6.63 3.33 6.29
CA VAL A 30 5.72 2.46 7.06
C VAL A 30 5.66 1.06 6.47
N ALA A 31 5.55 0.93 5.15
CA ALA A 31 5.50 -0.38 4.49
C ALA A 31 6.77 -1.20 4.72
N LYS A 32 7.94 -0.54 4.69
CA LYS A 32 9.23 -1.16 5.01
C LYS A 32 9.29 -1.61 6.47
N LEU A 33 8.99 -0.70 7.40
CA LEU A 33 9.07 -0.95 8.84
C LEU A 33 8.13 -2.05 9.31
N ARG A 34 6.97 -2.22 8.65
CA ARG A 34 6.00 -3.28 8.93
C ARG A 34 6.19 -4.54 8.08
N GLU A 35 7.24 -4.60 7.26
CA GLU A 35 7.55 -5.73 6.39
C GLU A 35 6.35 -6.15 5.51
N LEU A 36 5.65 -5.15 4.97
CA LEU A 36 4.48 -5.37 4.11
C LEU A 36 4.91 -5.93 2.75
N SER A 37 4.05 -6.76 2.16
CA SER A 37 4.29 -7.29 0.80
C SER A 37 4.24 -6.20 -0.27
N GLY A 38 3.54 -5.10 0.01
CA GLY A 38 3.47 -3.94 -0.86
C GLY A 38 2.34 -2.99 -0.50
N VAL A 39 2.27 -1.90 -1.27
CA VAL A 39 1.25 -0.87 -1.16
C VAL A 39 0.50 -0.74 -2.47
N VAL A 40 -0.83 -0.65 -2.40
CA VAL A 40 -1.72 -0.39 -3.53
C VAL A 40 -2.35 1.00 -3.38
N PHE A 41 -2.04 1.91 -4.30
CA PHE A 41 -2.70 3.20 -4.37
C PHE A 41 -4.05 3.07 -5.07
N ALA A 42 -5.14 3.38 -4.35
CA ALA A 42 -6.50 3.33 -4.88
C ALA A 42 -6.86 4.60 -5.69
N ARG A 43 -7.98 4.55 -6.41
CA ARG A 43 -8.56 5.67 -7.18
C ARG A 43 -7.63 6.29 -8.22
N GLY A 44 -6.71 5.49 -8.78
CA GLY A 44 -5.77 5.95 -9.79
C GLY A 44 -4.70 6.92 -9.27
N ILE A 45 -4.55 7.01 -7.94
CA ILE A 45 -3.52 7.85 -7.31
C ILE A 45 -2.14 7.37 -7.77
N ARG A 46 -1.30 8.33 -8.14
CA ARG A 46 0.10 8.09 -8.53
C ARG A 46 1.04 8.80 -7.57
N PRO A 47 1.99 8.09 -6.94
CA PRO A 47 3.04 8.71 -6.15
C PRO A 47 4.00 9.50 -7.05
N GLY A 48 4.66 10.50 -6.48
CA GLY A 48 5.65 11.30 -7.19
C GLY A 48 6.98 10.55 -7.41
N PRO A 49 7.88 11.09 -8.26
CA PRO A 49 9.16 10.46 -8.58
C PRO A 49 10.01 10.13 -7.36
N GLU A 50 10.04 11.02 -6.37
CA GLU A 50 10.79 10.83 -5.12
C GLU A 50 10.30 9.60 -4.33
N THR A 51 8.98 9.40 -4.24
CA THR A 51 8.39 8.23 -3.58
C THR A 51 8.66 6.94 -4.35
N LEU A 52 8.61 6.99 -5.69
CA LEU A 52 8.97 5.85 -6.53
C LEU A 52 10.44 5.47 -6.38
N GLN A 53 11.34 6.46 -6.33
CA GLN A 53 12.76 6.25 -6.15
C GLN A 53 13.05 5.63 -4.77
N ARG A 54 12.47 6.20 -3.71
CA ARG A 54 12.60 5.68 -2.35
C ARG A 54 12.10 4.24 -2.23
N ALA A 55 10.98 3.92 -2.87
CA ALA A 55 10.45 2.56 -2.86
C ALA A 55 11.38 1.55 -3.53
N LYS A 56 12.07 1.93 -4.61
CA LYS A 56 13.09 1.08 -5.24
C LYS A 56 14.28 0.83 -4.31
N GLU A 57 14.78 1.88 -3.65
CA GLU A 57 15.90 1.79 -2.72
C GLU A 57 15.58 0.90 -1.52
N GLU A 58 14.38 1.03 -0.95
CA GLU A 58 13.97 0.29 0.24
C GLU A 58 13.44 -1.12 -0.07
N GLY A 59 13.24 -1.45 -1.36
CA GLY A 59 12.68 -2.72 -1.82
C GLY A 59 11.18 -2.88 -1.51
N VAL A 60 10.41 -1.78 -1.57
CA VAL A 60 8.97 -1.77 -1.30
C VAL A 60 8.19 -1.79 -2.62
N ASN A 61 7.31 -2.78 -2.79
CA ASN A 61 6.45 -2.87 -3.97
C ASN A 61 5.35 -1.81 -3.94
N LEU A 62 5.27 -1.01 -5.01
CA LEU A 62 4.23 -0.02 -5.22
C LEU A 62 3.35 -0.40 -6.41
N LEU A 63 2.04 -0.49 -6.18
CA LEU A 63 1.03 -0.91 -7.13
C LEU A 63 -0.08 0.15 -7.24
N GLY A 64 -0.81 0.17 -8.35
CA GLY A 64 -1.90 1.12 -8.55
C GLY A 64 -3.19 0.43 -9.00
N SER A 65 -4.32 0.89 -8.47
CA SER A 65 -5.66 0.48 -8.89
C SER A 65 -6.49 1.70 -9.27
N LYS A 66 -7.23 1.63 -10.38
CA LYS A 66 -8.22 2.66 -10.75
C LYS A 66 -9.48 2.61 -9.85
N LEU A 67 -9.68 1.51 -9.13
CA LEU A 67 -10.83 1.30 -8.25
C LEU A 67 -10.58 1.93 -6.88
N ASP A 68 -11.63 2.18 -6.12
CA ASP A 68 -11.49 2.52 -4.69
C ASP A 68 -10.96 1.34 -3.85
N ALA A 69 -10.68 1.62 -2.58
CA ALA A 69 -10.12 0.63 -1.67
C ALA A 69 -11.04 -0.58 -1.44
N PHE A 70 -12.36 -0.35 -1.35
CA PHE A 70 -13.34 -1.41 -1.12
C PHE A 70 -13.38 -2.39 -2.29
N HIS A 71 -13.53 -1.88 -3.51
CA HIS A 71 -13.57 -2.69 -4.72
C HIS A 71 -12.23 -3.35 -5.02
N THR A 72 -11.11 -2.66 -4.77
CA THR A 72 -9.76 -3.25 -4.90
C THR A 72 -9.59 -4.43 -3.94
N ALA A 73 -9.95 -4.26 -2.67
CA ALA A 73 -9.88 -5.33 -1.68
C ALA A 73 -10.77 -6.52 -2.05
N GLY A 74 -12.03 -6.25 -2.45
CA GLY A 74 -12.97 -7.30 -2.84
C GLY A 74 -12.50 -8.13 -4.04
N LYS A 75 -11.88 -7.49 -5.05
CA LYS A 75 -11.30 -8.21 -6.19
C LYS A 75 -10.11 -9.08 -5.79
N LEU A 76 -9.20 -8.56 -4.98
CA LEU A 76 -8.05 -9.31 -4.49
C LEU A 76 -8.49 -10.51 -3.65
N HIS A 77 -9.46 -10.31 -2.76
CA HIS A 77 -9.99 -11.40 -1.93
C HIS A 77 -10.57 -12.52 -2.79
N ARG A 78 -11.42 -12.20 -3.79
CA ARG A 78 -12.01 -13.21 -4.68
C ARG A 78 -10.97 -13.96 -5.51
N LEU A 79 -9.89 -13.29 -5.89
CA LEU A 79 -8.81 -13.92 -6.66
C LEU A 79 -8.00 -14.91 -5.80
N LEU A 80 -7.83 -14.62 -4.51
CA LEU A 80 -7.01 -15.40 -3.59
C LEU A 80 -7.79 -16.52 -2.89
N PHE A 81 -9.10 -16.36 -2.71
CA PHE A 81 -9.98 -17.30 -2.02
C PHE A 81 -11.21 -17.61 -2.90
N PRO A 82 -11.06 -18.47 -3.91
CA PRO A 82 -12.14 -18.86 -4.82
C PRO A 82 -13.18 -19.76 -4.14
#